data_AF-A0A702GCK0-F1
#
_entry.id   AF-A0A702GCK0-F1
#
_cell.length_a   1.000
_cell.length_b   1.000
_cell.length_c   1.000
_cell.angle_alpha   90.00
_cell.angle_beta   90.00
_cell.angle_gamma   90.00
#
_symmetry.space_group_name_H-M   'P 1'
#
loop_
_entity.id
_entity.type
_entity.pdbx_description
1 polymer ?
#
loop_
_entity_poly.entity_id
_entity_poly.type
_entity_poly.pdbx_seq_one_letter_code
_entity_poly.pdbx_strand_id
1 'polypeptide(L)'
;MIVHCRSLGASRSLMREIDQRLSECGLTLHPEKTKVVYCKDRSRRADYPVISFDFLGYRFQPRCAKRRDGSLFLNFLPAVSPKAARTMRGRIRSWKIHRWTQLTIKELANSFNPVLQGWINYYGKFYKSKLAPIFDQLNYSEIQTVR
;
A
#
# COMPACT_ATOMS: atom_id res chain seq x y z
N MET A 1 11.55 -8.10 -7.75
CA MET A 1 11.45 -9.46 -7.17
C MET A 1 11.38 -9.34 -5.64
N ILE A 2 10.67 -10.25 -4.97
CA ILE A 2 10.70 -10.40 -3.51
C ILE A 2 11.10 -11.84 -3.21
N VAL A 3 11.99 -12.03 -2.24
CA VAL A 3 12.40 -13.36 -1.80
C VAL A 3 12.31 -13.43 -0.28
N HIS A 4 11.64 -14.46 0.22
CA HIS A 4 11.49 -14.68 1.65
C HIS A 4 12.55 -15.65 2.17
N CYS A 5 13.22 -15.26 3.25
CA CYS A 5 14.26 -16.05 3.91
C CYS A 5 13.92 -16.25 5.38
N ARG A 6 14.34 -17.40 5.94
CA ARG A 6 14.11 -17.73 7.36
C ARG A 6 15.04 -16.99 8.32
N SER A 7 16.23 -16.57 7.86
CA SER A 7 17.24 -15.89 8.68
C SER A 7 17.97 -14.79 7.90
N LEU A 8 18.64 -13.90 8.63
CA LEU A 8 19.48 -12.85 8.04
C LEU A 8 20.65 -13.46 7.24
N GLY A 9 21.31 -14.49 7.78
CA GLY A 9 22.40 -15.19 7.09
C GLY A 9 21.95 -15.76 5.74
N ALA A 10 20.82 -16.47 5.72
CA ALA A 10 20.24 -17.00 4.49
C ALA A 10 19.90 -15.88 3.49
N SER A 11 19.35 -14.76 3.96
CA SER A 11 19.05 -13.62 3.07
C SER A 11 20.28 -13.00 2.43
N ARG A 12 21.42 -12.96 3.14
CA ARG A 12 22.68 -12.44 2.61
C ARG A 12 23.33 -13.39 1.62
N SER A 13 23.31 -14.70 1.88
CA SER A 13 23.80 -15.71 0.93
C SER A 13 23.01 -15.64 -0.37
N LEU A 14 21.68 -15.70 -0.26
CA LEU A 14 20.79 -15.71 -1.41
C LEU A 14 20.88 -14.40 -2.21
N MET A 15 21.11 -13.26 -1.55
CA MET A 15 21.34 -11.99 -2.24
C MET A 15 22.60 -12.04 -3.12
N ARG A 16 23.67 -12.69 -2.68
CA ARG A 16 24.90 -12.88 -3.50
C ARG A 16 24.66 -13.83 -4.66
N GLU A 17 23.96 -14.93 -4.42
CA GLU A 17 23.61 -15.90 -5.47
C GLU A 17 22.74 -15.26 -6.56
N ILE A 18 21.76 -14.43 -6.15
CA ILE A 18 20.93 -13.67 -7.08
C ILE A 18 21.77 -12.66 -7.86
N ASP A 19 22.69 -11.95 -7.21
CA ASP A 19 23.56 -10.97 -7.85
C ASP A 19 24.46 -11.63 -8.92
N GLN A 20 25.05 -12.77 -8.58
CA GLN A 20 25.83 -13.58 -9.51
C GLN A 20 24.97 -14.03 -10.70
N ARG A 21 23.79 -14.60 -10.45
CA ARG A 21 22.90 -15.09 -11.51
C ARG A 21 22.42 -13.96 -12.44
N LEU A 22 22.15 -12.78 -11.88
CA LEU A 22 21.79 -11.60 -12.67
C LEU A 22 22.98 -11.12 -13.51
N SER A 23 24.19 -11.15 -12.96
CA SER A 23 25.41 -10.74 -13.66
C SER A 23 25.71 -11.64 -14.86
N GLU A 24 25.52 -12.96 -14.71
CA GLU A 24 25.59 -13.92 -15.83
C GLU A 24 24.58 -13.61 -16.94
N CYS A 25 23.45 -12.98 -16.60
CA CYS A 25 22.43 -12.51 -17.54
C CYS A 25 22.64 -11.06 -18.00
N GLY A 26 23.77 -10.41 -17.66
CA GLY A 26 24.06 -9.02 -18.00
C GLY A 26 23.24 -7.97 -17.23
N LEU A 27 22.72 -8.33 -16.05
CA LEU A 27 21.92 -7.47 -15.18
C LEU A 27 22.64 -7.22 -13.85
N THR A 28 22.43 -6.05 -13.25
CA THR A 28 23.01 -5.70 -11.94
C THR A 28 21.93 -5.32 -10.94
N LEU A 29 22.10 -5.73 -9.68
CA LEU A 29 21.22 -5.30 -8.61
C LEU A 29 21.42 -3.81 -8.32
N HIS A 30 20.32 -3.07 -8.26
CA HIS A 30 20.37 -1.65 -7.93
C HIS A 30 20.65 -1.48 -6.41
N PRO A 31 21.71 -0.75 -6.00
CA PRO A 31 22.16 -0.71 -4.61
C PRO A 31 21.12 -0.11 -3.66
N GLU A 32 20.45 0.98 -4.05
CA GLU A 32 19.46 1.62 -3.17
C GLU A 32 18.11 0.89 -3.08
N LYS A 33 17.74 0.14 -4.15
CA LYS A 33 16.44 -0.55 -4.21
C LYS A 33 16.52 -1.93 -3.53
N THR A 34 17.71 -2.53 -3.55
CA THR A 34 17.97 -3.86 -3.01
C THR A 34 18.24 -3.75 -1.52
N LYS A 35 17.38 -4.36 -0.71
CA LYS A 35 17.47 -4.27 0.75
C LYS A 35 16.92 -5.52 1.42
N VAL A 36 17.52 -5.88 2.55
CA VAL A 36 16.99 -6.89 3.45
C VAL A 36 15.99 -6.22 4.38
N VAL A 37 14.78 -6.77 4.48
CA VAL A 37 13.71 -6.23 5.33
C VAL A 37 13.34 -7.22 6.41
N TYR A 38 13.35 -6.77 7.66
CA TYR A 38 12.92 -7.57 8.78
C TYR A 38 11.39 -7.58 8.87
N CYS A 39 10.81 -8.76 8.65
CA CYS A 39 9.36 -8.96 8.76
C CYS A 39 8.94 -9.10 10.23
N LYS A 40 8.91 -7.99 10.97
CA LYS A 40 8.59 -7.96 12.41
C LYS A 40 7.14 -8.37 12.68
N ASP A 41 6.94 -9.25 13.65
CA ASP A 41 5.64 -9.74 14.13
C ASP A 41 5.67 -10.02 15.65
N ARG A 42 4.61 -10.65 16.19
CA ARG A 42 4.50 -11.01 17.62
C ARG A 42 5.69 -11.83 18.15
N SER A 43 6.20 -12.76 17.36
CA SER A 43 7.27 -13.70 17.76
C SER A 43 8.66 -13.15 17.43
N ARG A 44 8.75 -12.32 16.39
CA ARG A 44 9.97 -11.72 15.87
C ARG A 44 10.18 -10.32 16.48
N ARG A 45 10.79 -10.27 17.67
CA ARG A 45 10.89 -9.04 18.50
C ARG A 45 12.18 -8.24 18.34
N ALA A 46 13.14 -8.74 17.57
CA ALA A 46 14.41 -8.04 17.37
C ALA A 46 14.19 -6.65 16.76
N ASP A 47 15.17 -5.78 16.94
CA ASP A 47 15.16 -4.45 16.35
C ASP A 47 16.01 -4.39 15.09
N TYR A 48 15.46 -3.78 14.05
CA TYR A 48 16.08 -3.67 12.72
C TYR A 48 15.68 -2.34 12.10
N PRO A 49 16.59 -1.66 11.39
CA PRO A 49 16.33 -0.34 10.82
C PRO A 49 15.28 -0.38 9.70
N VAL A 50 15.22 -1.48 8.95
CA VAL A 50 14.31 -1.64 7.82
C VAL A 50 13.27 -2.71 8.14
N ILE A 51 12.06 -2.26 8.47
CA ILE A 51 10.89 -3.10 8.81
C ILE A 51 9.72 -2.88 7.87
N SER A 52 9.93 -2.26 6.70
CA SER A 52 8.85 -2.12 5.72
C SER A 52 9.38 -2.02 4.30
N PHE A 53 8.52 -2.37 3.34
CA PHE A 53 8.76 -2.14 1.93
C PHE A 53 7.45 -1.95 1.17
N ASP A 54 7.56 -1.32 0.01
CA ASP A 54 6.46 -1.16 -0.93
C ASP A 54 6.63 -2.13 -2.11
N PHE A 55 5.56 -2.81 -2.50
CA PHE A 55 5.51 -3.70 -3.66
C PHE A 55 4.12 -3.72 -4.27
N LEU A 56 4.03 -3.55 -5.60
CA LEU A 56 2.77 -3.50 -6.36
C LEU A 56 1.71 -2.57 -5.74
N GLY A 57 2.14 -1.39 -5.28
CA GLY A 57 1.23 -0.40 -4.66
C GLY A 57 0.83 -0.71 -3.21
N TYR A 58 1.32 -1.80 -2.61
CA TYR A 58 1.10 -2.13 -1.20
C TYR A 58 2.34 -1.88 -0.35
N ARG A 59 2.11 -1.36 0.85
CA ARG A 59 3.07 -1.26 1.94
C ARG A 59 2.95 -2.47 2.85
N PHE A 60 3.99 -3.28 2.90
CA PHE A 60 4.16 -4.34 3.88
C PHE A 60 4.92 -3.79 5.09
N GLN A 61 4.34 -3.92 6.28
CA GLN A 61 4.93 -3.47 7.55
C GLN A 61 4.25 -4.17 8.74
N PRO A 62 4.78 -4.06 9.97
CA PRO A 62 4.10 -4.51 11.17
C PRO A 62 2.78 -3.76 11.37
N ARG A 63 1.70 -4.49 11.59
CA ARG A 63 0.35 -3.97 11.82
C ARG A 63 -0.38 -4.83 12.85
N CYS A 64 -1.23 -4.20 13.64
CA CYS A 64 -2.15 -4.93 14.50
C CYS A 64 -3.24 -5.60 13.65
N ALA A 65 -3.43 -6.89 13.87
CA ALA A 65 -4.50 -7.71 13.32
C ALA A 65 -5.42 -8.18 14.45
N LYS A 66 -6.70 -8.37 14.14
CA LYS A 66 -7.70 -8.90 15.06
C LYS A 66 -7.95 -10.37 14.76
N ARG A 67 -7.89 -11.22 15.77
CA ARG A 67 -8.29 -12.64 15.70
C ARG A 67 -9.80 -12.78 15.75
N ARG A 68 -10.31 -13.99 15.44
CA ARG A 68 -11.74 -14.29 15.53
C ARG A 68 -12.30 -14.11 16.94
N ASP A 69 -11.50 -14.42 17.96
CA ASP A 69 -11.82 -14.24 19.39
C ASP A 69 -11.81 -12.77 19.85
N GLY A 70 -11.47 -11.83 18.95
CA GLY A 70 -11.41 -10.41 19.24
C GLY A 70 -10.05 -9.90 19.73
N SER A 71 -9.12 -10.78 20.08
CA SER A 71 -7.79 -10.40 20.54
C SER A 71 -6.95 -9.76 19.42
N LEU A 72 -6.10 -8.80 19.81
CA LEU A 72 -5.19 -8.11 18.89
C LEU A 72 -3.79 -8.73 18.95
N PHE A 73 -3.14 -8.81 17.79
CA PHE A 73 -1.75 -9.26 17.70
C PHE A 73 -1.00 -8.54 16.58
N LEU A 74 0.31 -8.40 16.74
CA LEU A 74 1.18 -7.82 15.72
C LEU A 74 1.51 -8.87 14.65
N ASN A 75 1.30 -8.51 13.39
CA ASN A 75 1.70 -9.33 12.23
C ASN A 75 2.27 -8.44 11.12
N PHE A 76 2.98 -9.04 10.16
CA PHE A 76 3.55 -8.33 9.03
C PHE A 76 2.59 -8.35 7.84
N LEU A 77 1.92 -7.23 7.57
CA LEU A 77 0.72 -7.21 6.74
C LEU A 77 0.73 -6.08 5.69
N PRO A 78 0.23 -6.34 4.47
CA PRO A 78 0.10 -5.34 3.42
C PRO A 78 -1.11 -4.41 3.66
N ALA A 79 -0.99 -3.15 3.25
CA ALA A 79 -2.12 -2.25 2.99
C ALA A 79 -1.74 -1.28 1.87
N VAL A 80 -2.68 -0.46 1.37
CA VAL A 80 -2.36 0.57 0.36
C VAL A 80 -1.11 1.36 0.77
N SER A 81 -0.14 1.47 -0.14
CA SER A 81 1.06 2.25 0.13
C SER A 81 0.73 3.73 0.17
N PRO A 82 1.39 4.55 0.99
CA PRO A 82 1.13 5.99 0.97
C PRO A 82 1.57 6.66 -0.32
N LYS A 83 2.45 6.04 -1.13
CA LYS A 83 2.68 6.48 -2.52
C LYS A 83 1.38 6.33 -3.34
N ALA A 84 0.78 5.14 -3.34
CA ALA A 84 -0.49 4.90 -4.02
C ALA A 84 -1.61 5.79 -3.47
N ALA A 85 -1.72 5.92 -2.13
CA ALA A 85 -2.70 6.78 -1.50
C ALA A 85 -2.51 8.26 -1.87
N ARG A 86 -1.27 8.74 -2.00
CA ARG A 86 -0.97 10.11 -2.46
C ARG A 86 -1.43 10.30 -3.91
N THR A 87 -1.18 9.32 -4.79
CA THR A 87 -1.67 9.35 -6.17
C THR A 87 -3.20 9.40 -6.23
N MET A 88 -3.91 8.57 -5.45
CA MET A 88 -5.38 8.58 -5.39
C MET A 88 -5.92 9.94 -4.93
N ARG A 89 -5.38 10.47 -3.82
CA ARG A 89 -5.77 11.80 -3.32
C ARG A 89 -5.46 12.93 -4.30
N GLY A 90 -4.37 12.80 -5.07
CA GLY A 90 -4.04 13.73 -6.16
C GLY A 90 -5.07 13.67 -7.29
N ARG A 91 -5.49 12.45 -7.67
CA ARG A 91 -6.53 12.25 -8.67
C ARG A 91 -7.87 12.82 -8.23
N ILE A 92 -8.29 12.57 -6.98
CA ILE A 92 -9.50 13.16 -6.40
C ILE A 92 -9.45 14.70 -6.49
N ARG A 93 -8.35 15.32 -6.03
CA ARG A 93 -8.16 16.78 -6.12
C ARG A 93 -8.20 17.31 -7.54
N SER A 94 -7.70 16.55 -8.52
CA SER A 94 -7.69 16.96 -9.93
C SER A 94 -9.08 17.06 -10.56
N TRP A 95 -10.09 16.39 -10.00
CA TRP A 95 -11.46 16.48 -10.49
C TRP A 95 -12.08 17.86 -10.29
N LYS A 96 -11.58 18.64 -9.31
CA LYS A 96 -12.08 19.98 -8.99
C LYS A 96 -13.62 19.99 -8.86
N ILE A 97 -14.15 19.04 -8.06
CA ILE A 97 -15.59 18.76 -7.91
C ILE A 97 -16.41 20.04 -7.62
N HIS A 98 -15.83 20.99 -6.87
CA HIS A 98 -16.42 22.30 -6.60
C HIS A 98 -16.81 23.12 -7.84
N ARG A 99 -16.31 22.77 -9.04
CA ARG A 99 -16.65 23.46 -10.32
C ARG A 99 -17.82 22.82 -11.05
N TRP A 100 -18.33 21.69 -10.57
CA TRP A 100 -19.36 20.89 -11.26
C TRP A 100 -20.73 21.14 -10.64
N THR A 101 -21.06 22.41 -10.40
CA THR A 101 -22.27 22.87 -9.67
C THR A 101 -23.57 22.54 -10.40
N GLN A 102 -23.50 22.31 -11.71
CA GLN A 102 -24.63 21.99 -12.57
C GLN A 102 -25.03 20.51 -12.58
N LEU A 103 -24.22 19.62 -11.97
CA LEU A 103 -24.46 18.19 -11.97
C LEU A 103 -25.19 17.75 -10.70
N THR A 104 -26.11 16.80 -10.85
CA THR A 104 -26.72 16.11 -9.73
C THR A 104 -25.70 15.21 -9.02
N ILE A 105 -25.95 14.89 -7.75
CA ILE A 105 -25.15 13.92 -6.98
C ILE A 105 -25.02 12.58 -7.72
N LYS A 106 -26.07 12.15 -8.43
CA LYS A 106 -26.06 10.90 -9.21
C LYS A 106 -25.10 10.98 -10.41
N GLU A 107 -25.09 12.09 -11.13
CA GLU A 107 -24.19 12.30 -12.28
C GLU A 107 -22.73 12.43 -11.82
N LEU A 108 -22.52 13.12 -10.69
CA LEU A 108 -21.24 13.16 -10.00
C LEU A 108 -20.76 11.75 -9.65
N ALA A 109 -21.57 10.98 -8.94
CA ALA A 109 -21.25 9.59 -8.59
C ALA A 109 -20.92 8.74 -9.82
N ASN A 110 -21.72 8.83 -10.90
CA ASN A 110 -21.45 8.10 -12.14
C ASN A 110 -20.10 8.44 -12.77
N SER A 111 -19.62 9.68 -12.59
CA SER A 111 -18.33 10.14 -13.11
C SER A 111 -17.14 9.54 -12.34
N PHE A 112 -17.27 9.34 -11.02
CA PHE A 112 -16.15 8.89 -10.17
C PHE A 112 -16.19 7.38 -9.88
N ASN A 113 -17.38 6.78 -9.80
CA ASN A 113 -17.60 5.40 -9.37
C ASN A 113 -16.73 4.38 -10.09
N PRO A 114 -16.52 4.43 -11.43
CA PRO A 114 -15.64 3.48 -12.10
C PRO A 114 -14.20 3.50 -11.56
N VAL A 115 -13.67 4.69 -11.27
CA VAL A 115 -12.32 4.86 -10.72
C VAL A 115 -12.25 4.39 -9.27
N LEU A 116 -13.22 4.83 -8.44
CA LEU A 116 -13.29 4.44 -7.04
C LEU A 116 -13.42 2.93 -6.90
N GLN A 117 -14.22 2.30 -7.75
CA GLN A 117 -14.43 0.87 -7.69
C GLN A 117 -13.20 0.08 -8.15
N GLY A 118 -12.45 0.59 -9.13
CA GLY A 118 -11.12 0.05 -9.45
C GLY A 118 -10.18 0.08 -8.25
N TRP A 119 -10.16 1.18 -7.49
CA TRP A 119 -9.34 1.28 -6.28
C TRP A 119 -9.81 0.36 -5.16
N ILE A 120 -11.12 0.24 -4.94
CA ILE A 120 -11.68 -0.67 -3.93
C ILE A 120 -11.38 -2.12 -4.29
N ASN A 121 -11.57 -2.52 -5.54
CA ASN A 121 -11.35 -3.89 -5.99
C ASN A 121 -9.87 -4.27 -5.91
N TYR A 122 -8.97 -3.36 -6.30
CA TYR A 122 -7.54 -3.59 -6.17
C TYR A 122 -7.11 -3.48 -4.70
N TYR A 123 -7.04 -2.27 -4.16
CA TYR A 123 -6.41 -1.96 -2.87
C TYR A 123 -7.22 -2.41 -1.65
N GLY A 124 -8.51 -2.67 -1.82
CA GLY A 124 -9.39 -3.17 -0.76
C GLY A 124 -9.21 -4.66 -0.47
N LYS A 125 -8.43 -5.40 -1.28
CA LYS A 125 -8.20 -6.85 -1.11
C LYS A 125 -7.70 -7.24 0.28
N PHE A 126 -6.88 -6.42 0.92
CA PHE A 126 -6.35 -6.69 2.26
C PHE A 126 -7.07 -5.89 3.36
N TYR A 127 -7.20 -4.58 3.19
CA TYR A 127 -7.84 -3.70 4.19
C TYR A 127 -8.65 -2.60 3.52
N LYS A 128 -9.95 -2.83 3.31
CA LYS A 128 -10.90 -1.80 2.88
C LYS A 128 -10.90 -0.59 3.84
N SER A 129 -10.76 -0.83 5.14
CA SER A 129 -10.69 0.24 6.16
C SER A 129 -9.52 1.21 5.98
N LYS A 130 -8.44 0.79 5.28
CA LYS A 130 -7.31 1.68 4.97
C LYS A 130 -7.55 2.58 3.76
N LEU A 131 -8.66 2.36 3.03
CA LEU A 131 -9.12 3.25 1.97
C LEU A 131 -10.06 4.36 2.47
N ALA A 132 -10.74 4.17 3.60
CA ALA A 132 -11.70 5.14 4.13
C ALA A 132 -11.11 6.58 4.23
N PRO A 133 -9.89 6.81 4.78
CA PRO A 133 -9.33 8.16 4.87
C PRO A 133 -9.03 8.82 3.50
N ILE A 134 -8.96 8.02 2.43
CA ILE A 134 -8.80 8.55 1.06
C ILE A 134 -10.16 9.02 0.53
N PHE A 135 -11.23 8.28 0.81
CA PHE A 135 -12.58 8.59 0.35
C PHE A 135 -13.27 9.65 1.18
N ASP A 136 -12.92 9.82 2.46
CA ASP A 136 -13.44 10.91 3.29
C ASP A 136 -13.19 12.29 2.62
N GLN A 137 -12.11 12.43 1.84
CA GLN A 137 -11.83 13.65 1.08
C GLN A 137 -12.88 13.99 0.01
N LEU A 138 -13.60 13.00 -0.51
CA LEU A 138 -14.70 13.20 -1.45
C LEU A 138 -15.90 13.82 -0.74
N ASN A 139 -16.27 13.24 0.41
CA ASN A 139 -17.40 13.71 1.21
C ASN A 139 -17.21 15.17 1.63
N TYR A 140 -16.00 15.57 2.05
CA TYR A 140 -15.72 16.96 2.40
C TYR A 140 -15.84 17.93 1.19
N SER A 141 -15.51 17.49 -0.02
CA SER A 141 -15.61 18.33 -1.22
C SER A 141 -17.04 18.44 -1.76
N GLU A 142 -17.87 17.41 -1.58
CA GLU A 142 -19.29 17.44 -1.97
C GLU A 142 -20.09 18.39 -1.06
N ILE A 143 -19.83 18.37 0.26
CA ILE A 143 -20.52 19.24 1.24
C ILE A 143 -20.30 20.74 0.98
N GLN A 144 -19.15 21.14 0.41
CA GLN A 144 -18.86 22.54 0.08
C GLN A 144 -19.57 23.03 -1.18
N THR A 145 -20.10 22.13 -2.01
CA THR A 145 -20.68 22.47 -3.34
C THR A 145 -22.22 22.58 -3.28
N VAL A 146 -22.85 22.18 -2.16
CA VAL A 146 -24.31 22.19 -1.95
C VAL A 146 -24.77 23.36 -1.05
N ARG A 147 -24.00 24.44 -0.99
CA ARG A 147 -24.40 25.73 -0.40
C ARG A 147 -24.39 26.80 -1.48
#